data_AF-A0A975GGA8-F1
#
_entry.id   AF-A0A975GGA8-F1
#
_cell.length_a   1.000
_cell.length_b   1.000
_cell.length_c   1.000
_cell.angle_alpha   90.00
_cell.angle_beta   90.00
_cell.angle_gamma   90.00
#
_symmetry.space_group_name_H-M   'P 1'
#
loop_
_entity.id
_entity.type
_entity.pdbx_description
1 polymer ?
#
loop_
_entity_poly.entity_id
_entity_poly.type
_entity_poly.pdbx_seq_one_letter_code
_entity_poly.pdbx_strand_id
1 'polypeptide(L)'
;MLKDVYDYLKGLGGHGIFFCFTGYISQSLLTDFGDILEKKMAKDNARKTMVLRVFYMVVEKAQNILRYSAEKIEMGDETLSFGLIAVGKEDNSYFVLSGNLIHNDKVEKLRKKLTKIQEMSKEELKKIYKKQIRAVPVEGSQGSGIGLIDIARKAGRPIEFDFEKINDEISYFSIKTIL
;
A
#
# COMPACT_ATOMS: atom_id res chain seq x y z
N MET A 1 -8.14 8.18 27.02
CA MET A 1 -6.94 7.61 26.38
C MET A 1 -6.72 6.14 26.74
N LEU A 2 -6.38 5.76 27.99
CA LEU A 2 -6.18 4.34 28.34
C LEU A 2 -7.44 3.47 28.19
N LYS A 3 -8.62 4.04 28.44
CA LYS A 3 -9.91 3.35 28.29
C LYS A 3 -10.26 3.08 26.83
N ASP A 4 -9.75 3.89 25.90
CA ASP A 4 -10.10 3.83 24.48
C ASP A 4 -9.23 2.84 23.69
N VAL A 5 -8.11 2.36 24.29
CA VAL A 5 -7.16 1.44 23.63
C VAL A 5 -7.85 0.17 23.16
N TYR A 6 -8.72 -0.40 24.00
CA TYR A 6 -9.47 -1.59 23.64
C TYR A 6 -10.52 -1.32 22.56
N ASP A 7 -11.10 -0.12 22.55
CA ASP A 7 -12.07 0.28 21.53
C ASP A 7 -11.39 0.49 20.17
N TYR A 8 -10.17 1.04 20.13
CA TYR A 8 -9.36 1.07 18.90
C TYR A 8 -9.06 -0.33 18.39
N LEU A 9 -8.65 -1.25 19.27
CA LEU A 9 -8.37 -2.65 18.90
C LEU A 9 -9.64 -3.33 18.35
N LYS A 10 -10.79 -3.13 18.99
CA LYS A 10 -12.09 -3.62 18.52
C LYS A 10 -12.49 -3.02 17.19
N GLY A 11 -12.27 -1.72 16.99
CA GLY A 11 -12.54 -1.04 15.72
C GLY A 11 -11.78 -1.69 14.56
N LEU A 12 -10.46 -1.89 14.73
CA LEU A 12 -9.64 -2.59 13.74
C LEU A 12 -10.16 -4.01 13.48
N GLY A 13 -10.42 -4.78 14.55
CA GLY A 13 -10.95 -6.14 14.43
C GLY A 13 -12.33 -6.21 13.77
N GLY A 14 -13.21 -5.24 14.02
CA GLY A 14 -14.52 -5.11 13.40
C GLY A 14 -14.45 -4.85 11.89
N HIS A 15 -13.38 -4.24 11.42
CA HIS A 15 -13.06 -4.09 9.99
C HIS A 15 -12.22 -5.24 9.43
N GLY A 16 -12.06 -6.34 10.19
CA GLY A 16 -11.28 -7.50 9.77
C GLY A 16 -9.76 -7.26 9.72
N ILE A 17 -9.27 -6.14 10.24
CA ILE A 17 -7.84 -5.79 10.28
C ILE A 17 -7.20 -6.56 11.43
N PHE A 18 -6.20 -7.39 11.10
CA PHE A 18 -5.45 -8.17 12.09
C PHE A 18 -4.00 -7.71 12.23
N PHE A 19 -3.54 -6.85 11.33
CA PHE A 19 -2.23 -6.22 11.38
C PHE A 19 -2.38 -4.77 10.95
N CYS A 20 -1.87 -3.84 11.76
CA CYS A 20 -1.84 -2.43 11.45
C CYS A 20 -0.56 -1.83 12.01
N PHE A 21 0.20 -1.15 11.16
CA PHE A 21 1.36 -0.37 11.51
C PHE A 21 1.13 1.07 11.08
N THR A 22 1.46 2.01 11.95
CA THR A 22 1.55 3.43 11.64
C THR A 22 2.82 4.00 12.25
N GLY A 23 3.57 4.77 11.47
CA GLY A 23 4.85 5.32 11.88
C GLY A 23 5.83 5.48 10.72
N TYR A 24 7.09 5.74 11.07
CA TYR A 24 8.19 5.81 10.13
C TYR A 24 8.56 4.42 9.62
N ILE A 25 8.50 4.25 8.31
CA ILE A 25 8.88 3.03 7.61
C ILE A 25 10.33 3.16 7.14
N SER A 26 11.11 2.11 7.38
CA SER A 26 12.47 1.89 6.85
C SER A 26 12.48 0.65 5.94
N GLN A 27 13.57 0.43 5.21
CA GLN A 27 13.74 -0.83 4.46
C GLN A 27 13.88 -2.04 5.38
N SER A 28 14.55 -1.89 6.52
CA SER A 28 14.74 -2.97 7.51
C SER A 28 13.40 -3.46 8.06
N LEU A 29 12.46 -2.55 8.35
CA LEU A 29 11.15 -2.86 8.92
C LEU A 29 10.28 -3.74 7.98
N LEU A 30 10.53 -3.70 6.68
CA LEU A 30 9.79 -4.55 5.72
C LEU A 30 10.10 -6.02 5.89
N THR A 31 11.30 -6.36 6.34
CA THR A 31 11.67 -7.75 6.65
C THR A 31 10.85 -8.24 7.83
N ASP A 32 10.72 -7.43 8.88
CA ASP A 32 9.96 -7.76 10.08
C ASP A 32 8.46 -7.94 9.79
N PHE A 33 7.90 -7.14 8.88
CA PHE A 33 6.51 -7.32 8.44
C PHE A 33 6.27 -8.69 7.81
N GLY A 34 7.24 -9.22 7.06
CA GLY A 34 7.14 -10.54 6.45
C GLY A 34 6.95 -11.63 7.49
N ASP A 35 7.82 -11.65 8.49
CA ASP A 35 7.80 -12.64 9.57
C ASP A 35 6.51 -12.57 10.40
N ILE A 36 6.05 -11.35 10.71
CA ILE A 36 4.81 -11.14 11.48
C ILE A 36 3.59 -11.63 10.70
N LEU A 37 3.50 -11.26 9.42
CA LEU A 37 2.38 -11.65 8.56
C LEU A 37 2.38 -13.16 8.30
N GLU A 38 3.54 -13.77 8.07
CA GLU A 38 3.64 -15.22 7.89
C GLU A 38 3.12 -15.97 9.12
N LYS A 39 3.59 -15.61 10.32
CA LYS A 39 3.14 -16.24 11.57
C LYS A 39 1.63 -16.07 11.79
N LYS A 40 1.10 -14.86 11.58
CA LYS A 40 -0.32 -14.57 11.80
C LYS A 40 -1.21 -15.30 10.79
N MET A 41 -0.85 -15.28 9.51
CA MET A 41 -1.64 -15.91 8.45
C MET A 41 -1.53 -17.44 8.49
N ALA A 42 -0.39 -18.00 8.87
CA ALA A 42 -0.23 -19.44 9.08
C ALA A 42 -1.16 -19.95 10.18
N LYS A 43 -1.30 -19.20 11.29
CA LYS A 43 -2.27 -19.50 12.36
C LYS A 43 -3.72 -19.53 11.86
N ASP A 44 -4.05 -18.73 10.86
CA ASP A 44 -5.37 -18.69 10.23
C ASP A 44 -5.50 -19.68 9.05
N ASN A 45 -4.60 -20.67 8.95
CA ASN A 45 -4.54 -21.69 7.90
C ASN A 45 -4.45 -21.13 6.46
N ALA A 46 -3.84 -19.95 6.29
CA ALA A 46 -3.59 -19.40 4.96
C ALA A 46 -2.59 -20.28 4.19
N ARG A 47 -2.84 -20.47 2.90
CA ARG A 47 -1.86 -21.12 2.01
C ARG A 47 -0.61 -20.24 1.89
N LYS A 48 0.57 -20.85 1.86
CA LYS A 48 1.86 -20.15 1.67
C LYS A 48 1.87 -19.22 0.45
N THR A 49 1.20 -19.62 -0.63
CA THR A 49 1.05 -18.78 -1.83
C THR A 49 0.26 -17.50 -1.57
N MET A 50 -0.73 -17.52 -0.69
CA MET A 50 -1.49 -16.33 -0.31
C MET A 50 -0.66 -15.42 0.61
N VAL A 51 0.09 -15.99 1.56
CA VAL A 51 1.03 -15.24 2.41
C VAL A 51 2.02 -14.44 1.55
N LEU A 52 2.65 -15.09 0.57
CA LEU A 52 3.58 -14.44 -0.36
C LEU A 52 2.91 -13.34 -1.19
N ARG A 53 1.64 -13.53 -1.61
CA ARG A 53 0.88 -12.49 -2.34
C ARG A 53 0.57 -11.28 -1.45
N VAL A 54 0.16 -11.50 -0.20
CA VAL A 54 -0.08 -10.43 0.78
C VAL A 54 1.21 -9.67 1.07
N PHE A 55 2.29 -10.39 1.36
CA PHE A 55 3.59 -9.78 1.65
C PHE A 55 4.11 -8.96 0.46
N TYR A 56 3.96 -9.47 -0.77
CA TYR A 56 4.27 -8.70 -1.97
C TYR A 56 3.50 -7.36 -2.04
N MET A 57 2.20 -7.36 -1.74
CA MET A 57 1.40 -6.12 -1.71
C MET A 57 1.88 -5.14 -0.63
N VAL A 58 2.27 -5.66 0.54
CA VAL A 58 2.83 -4.85 1.63
C VAL A 58 4.13 -4.18 1.20
N VAL A 59 5.05 -4.93 0.58
CA VAL A 59 6.34 -4.39 0.10
C VAL A 59 6.12 -3.30 -0.94
N GLU A 60 5.28 -3.52 -1.96
CA GLU A 60 5.02 -2.50 -2.99
C GLU A 60 4.36 -1.25 -2.41
N LYS A 61 3.42 -1.40 -1.47
CA LYS A 61 2.77 -0.27 -0.81
C LYS A 61 3.75 0.49 0.08
N ALA A 62 4.58 -0.21 0.84
CA ALA A 62 5.63 0.43 1.63
C ALA A 62 6.65 1.17 0.77
N GLN A 63 7.08 0.60 -0.36
CA GLN A 63 7.95 1.29 -1.30
C GLN A 63 7.29 2.54 -1.89
N ASN A 64 5.98 2.55 -2.10
CA ASN A 64 5.26 3.77 -2.47
C ASN A 64 5.31 4.81 -1.34
N ILE A 65 5.14 4.42 -0.07
CA ILE A 65 5.25 5.33 1.07
C ILE A 65 6.67 5.91 1.17
N LEU A 66 7.70 5.05 1.17
CA LEU A 66 9.12 5.44 1.23
C LEU A 66 9.50 6.45 0.14
N ARG A 67 8.95 6.27 -1.07
CA ARG A 67 9.23 7.17 -2.19
C ARG A 67 8.45 8.48 -2.10
N TYR A 68 7.16 8.41 -1.78
CA TYR A 68 6.23 9.51 -2.07
C TYR A 68 5.60 10.20 -0.86
N SER A 69 5.81 9.71 0.37
CA SER A 69 5.28 10.41 1.55
C SER A 69 5.80 11.85 1.62
N ALA A 70 4.91 12.79 1.94
CA ALA A 70 5.28 14.18 2.19
C ALA A 70 5.91 14.34 3.59
N GLU A 71 5.69 13.40 4.50
CA GLU A 71 6.28 13.40 5.84
C GLU A 71 7.45 12.42 5.87
N LYS A 72 8.66 12.99 5.99
CA LYS A 72 9.92 12.28 5.96
C LYS A 72 10.87 12.83 7.01
N ILE A 73 11.74 11.97 7.53
CA ILE A 73 12.88 12.37 8.36
C ILE A 73 14.15 11.77 7.78
N GLU A 74 15.21 12.57 7.79
CA GLU A 74 16.55 12.12 7.41
C GLU A 74 17.28 11.63 8.67
N MET A 75 17.78 10.40 8.64
CA MET A 75 18.53 9.77 9.73
C MET A 75 19.87 9.24 9.20
N GLY A 76 20.89 10.11 9.23
CA GLY A 76 22.18 9.80 8.62
C GLY A 76 22.04 9.61 7.11
N ASP A 77 22.39 8.43 6.61
CA ASP A 77 22.28 8.08 5.18
C ASP A 77 20.92 7.45 4.80
N GLU A 78 19.98 7.33 5.74
CA GLU A 78 18.65 6.74 5.51
C GLU A 78 17.53 7.80 5.62
N THR A 79 16.65 7.84 4.61
CA THR A 79 15.40 8.61 4.66
C THR A 79 14.27 7.70 5.12
N LEU A 80 13.63 8.05 6.24
CA LEU A 80 12.43 7.37 6.73
C LEU A 80 11.19 8.13 6.27
N SER A 81 10.11 7.41 5.98
CA SER A 81 8.85 8.01 5.54
C SER A 81 7.70 7.58 6.43
N PHE A 82 6.90 8.54 6.88
CA PHE A 82 5.73 8.25 7.70
C PHE A 82 4.59 7.70 6.85
N GLY A 83 3.90 6.67 7.35
CA GLY A 83 2.70 6.16 6.72
C GLY A 83 1.98 5.11 7.56
N LEU A 84 0.96 4.52 6.96
CA LEU A 84 0.15 3.46 7.52
C LEU A 84 0.14 2.27 6.56
N ILE A 85 0.26 1.06 7.11
CA ILE A 85 0.03 -0.21 6.42
C ILE A 85 -0.87 -1.07 7.29
N ALA A 86 -1.96 -1.56 6.72
CA ALA A 86 -2.84 -2.50 7.39
C ALA A 86 -3.11 -3.72 6.50
N VAL A 87 -3.22 -4.88 7.14
CA VAL A 87 -3.62 -6.13 6.50
C VAL A 87 -4.83 -6.68 7.24
N GLY A 88 -5.82 -7.08 6.47
CA GLY A 88 -7.04 -7.66 7.01
C GLY A 88 -7.64 -8.71 6.11
N LYS A 89 -8.81 -9.19 6.52
CA LYS A 89 -9.61 -10.16 5.79
C LYS A 89 -11.08 -9.75 5.83
N GLU A 90 -11.72 -9.70 4.66
CA GLU A 90 -13.15 -9.42 4.50
C GLU A 90 -13.71 -10.39 3.44
N ASP A 91 -14.94 -10.88 3.60
CA ASP A 91 -15.60 -11.79 2.65
C ASP A 91 -14.73 -12.96 2.17
N ASN A 92 -13.92 -13.52 3.07
CA ASN A 92 -12.95 -14.59 2.80
C ASN A 92 -11.76 -14.21 1.88
N SER A 93 -11.62 -12.95 1.50
CA SER A 93 -10.46 -12.39 0.78
C SER A 93 -9.55 -11.60 1.73
N TYR A 94 -8.25 -11.70 1.50
CA TYR A 94 -7.30 -10.82 2.19
C TYR A 94 -7.30 -9.45 1.51
N PHE A 95 -7.07 -8.39 2.28
CA PHE A 95 -6.83 -7.07 1.73
C PHE A 95 -5.60 -6.44 2.37
N VAL A 96 -4.97 -5.54 1.61
CA VAL A 96 -3.89 -4.68 2.10
C VAL A 96 -4.27 -3.24 1.86
N LEU A 97 -4.24 -2.46 2.92
CA LEU A 97 -4.48 -1.02 2.94
C LEU A 97 -3.17 -0.30 3.23
N SER A 98 -2.98 0.85 2.60
CA SER A 98 -1.89 1.75 2.95
C SER A 98 -2.33 3.19 2.82
N GLY A 99 -1.70 4.08 3.58
CA GLY A 99 -1.90 5.51 3.40
C GLY A 99 -0.70 6.34 3.85
N ASN A 100 -0.56 7.51 3.26
CA ASN A 100 0.52 8.45 3.56
C ASN A 100 0.11 9.88 3.15
N LEU A 101 0.81 10.87 3.71
CA LEU A 101 0.64 12.25 3.31
C LEU A 101 1.22 12.48 1.91
N ILE A 102 0.57 13.32 1.12
CA ILE A 102 1.04 13.78 -0.18
C ILE A 102 0.78 15.28 -0.33
N HIS A 103 1.60 15.95 -1.14
CA HIS A 103 1.34 17.35 -1.50
C HIS A 103 0.13 17.48 -2.43
N ASN A 104 -0.64 18.55 -2.23
CA ASN A 104 -1.87 18.83 -2.97
C ASN A 104 -1.64 18.95 -4.48
N ASP A 105 -0.48 19.45 -4.90
CA ASP A 105 -0.07 19.56 -6.31
C ASP A 105 0.07 18.21 -7.03
N LYS A 106 0.26 17.10 -6.29
CA LYS A 106 0.37 15.74 -6.82
C LYS A 106 -0.98 15.01 -6.90
N VAL A 107 -2.00 15.47 -6.17
CA VAL A 107 -3.28 14.78 -6.01
C VAL A 107 -3.94 14.53 -7.36
N GLU A 108 -4.13 15.57 -8.18
CA GLU A 108 -4.91 15.45 -9.41
C GLU A 108 -4.22 14.53 -10.44
N LYS A 109 -2.89 14.61 -10.53
CA LYS A 109 -2.10 13.73 -11.39
C LYS A 109 -2.23 12.26 -10.95
N LEU A 110 -2.17 12.00 -9.65
CA LEU A 110 -2.29 10.65 -9.11
C LEU A 110 -3.72 10.11 -9.23
N ARG A 111 -4.74 10.93 -8.98
CA ARG A 111 -6.17 10.60 -9.14
C ARG A 111 -6.48 10.17 -10.57
N LYS A 112 -6.08 10.95 -11.58
CA LYS A 112 -6.27 10.57 -12.99
C LYS A 112 -5.62 9.23 -13.33
N LYS A 113 -4.42 9.00 -12.81
CA LYS A 113 -3.68 7.74 -13.03
C LYS A 113 -4.39 6.55 -12.37
N LEU A 114 -4.83 6.68 -11.12
CA LEU A 114 -5.50 5.61 -10.39
C LEU A 114 -6.88 5.30 -10.96
N THR A 115 -7.65 6.33 -11.34
CA THR A 115 -8.96 6.16 -12.00
C THR A 115 -8.81 5.34 -13.28
N LYS A 116 -7.83 5.69 -14.12
CA LYS A 116 -7.52 4.94 -15.33
C LYS A 116 -7.11 3.49 -15.05
N ILE A 117 -6.37 3.22 -13.98
CA ILE A 117 -5.97 1.86 -13.59
C ILE A 117 -7.18 1.06 -13.07
N GLN A 118 -8.07 1.71 -12.32
CA GLN A 118 -9.27 1.10 -11.75
C GLN A 118 -10.26 0.65 -12.84
N GLU A 119 -10.35 1.38 -13.94
CA GLU A 119 -11.22 1.08 -15.09
C GLU A 119 -10.67 0.00 -16.04
N MET A 120 -9.39 -0.38 -15.93
CA MET A 120 -8.77 -1.35 -16.83
C MET A 120 -9.17 -2.80 -16.53
N SER A 121 -9.38 -3.56 -17.61
CA SER A 121 -9.47 -5.02 -17.55
C SER A 121 -8.15 -5.67 -17.15
N LYS A 122 -8.20 -6.93 -16.72
CA LYS A 122 -7.00 -7.72 -16.38
C LYS A 122 -6.06 -7.88 -17.57
N GLU A 123 -6.61 -8.00 -18.77
CA GLU A 123 -5.89 -8.11 -20.03
C GLU A 123 -5.13 -6.81 -20.33
N GLU A 124 -5.77 -5.65 -20.16
CA GLU A 124 -5.16 -4.34 -20.35
C GLU A 124 -4.04 -4.08 -19.34
N LEU A 125 -4.28 -4.36 -18.05
CA LEU A 125 -3.27 -4.25 -17.00
C LEU A 125 -2.05 -5.13 -17.33
N LYS A 126 -2.27 -6.37 -17.78
CA LYS A 126 -1.19 -7.27 -18.21
C LYS A 126 -0.43 -6.75 -19.42
N LYS A 127 -1.13 -6.18 -20.41
CA LYS A 127 -0.52 -5.61 -21.62
C LYS A 127 0.35 -4.40 -21.28
N ILE A 128 -0.17 -3.48 -20.47
CA ILE A 128 0.55 -2.27 -20.05
C ILE A 128 1.75 -2.62 -19.18
N TYR A 129 1.59 -3.52 -18.21
CA TYR A 129 2.68 -4.01 -17.38
C TYR A 129 3.84 -4.59 -18.22
N LYS A 130 3.52 -5.47 -19.18
CA LYS A 130 4.53 -6.01 -20.12
C LYS A 130 5.22 -4.94 -20.95
N LYS A 131 4.47 -3.92 -21.40
CA LYS A 131 5.03 -2.80 -22.16
C LYS A 131 5.99 -1.97 -21.30
N GLN A 132 5.65 -1.69 -20.05
CA GLN A 132 6.46 -0.88 -19.15
C GLN A 132 7.75 -1.58 -18.70
N ILE A 133 7.72 -2.90 -18.48
CA ILE A 133 8.94 -3.66 -18.15
C ILE A 133 9.95 -3.68 -19.30
N ARG A 134 9.47 -3.65 -20.54
CA ARG A 134 10.33 -3.67 -21.75
C ARG A 134 10.84 -2.28 -22.14
N ALA A 135 10.28 -1.23 -21.55
CA ALA A 135 10.73 0.13 -21.82
C ALA A 135 12.07 0.37 -21.10
N VAL A 136 13.03 0.98 -21.79
CA VAL A 136 14.28 1.41 -21.17
C VAL A 136 13.93 2.41 -20.06
N PRO A 137 14.41 2.22 -18.82
CA PRO A 137 14.22 3.19 -17.76
C PRO A 137 14.74 4.55 -18.22
N VAL A 138 13.90 5.58 -18.19
CA VAL A 138 14.38 6.94 -18.44
C VAL A 138 15.23 7.34 -17.24
N GLU A 139 16.44 7.85 -17.47
CA GLU A 139 17.30 8.39 -16.41
C GLU A 139 16.51 9.45 -15.61
N GLY A 140 16.52 9.33 -14.28
CA GLY A 140 15.74 10.18 -13.39
C GLY A 140 14.29 9.76 -13.15
N SER A 141 13.80 8.66 -13.76
CA SER A 141 12.46 8.13 -13.46
C SER A 141 12.39 7.48 -12.07
N GLN A 142 12.06 8.27 -11.06
CA GLN A 142 11.74 7.81 -9.70
C GLN A 142 10.39 7.05 -9.70
N GLY A 143 10.41 5.81 -10.20
CA GLY A 143 9.26 4.91 -10.25
C GLY A 143 8.31 5.19 -11.42
N SER A 144 8.42 4.41 -12.49
CA SER A 144 7.63 4.48 -13.74
C SER A 144 6.12 4.23 -13.59
N GLY A 145 5.58 4.16 -12.37
CA GLY A 145 4.20 3.77 -12.13
C GLY A 145 3.92 2.28 -12.30
N ILE A 146 4.95 1.48 -12.58
CA ILE A 146 4.86 0.02 -12.70
C ILE A 146 4.27 -0.60 -11.45
N GLY A 147 4.66 -0.14 -10.25
CA GLY A 147 4.18 -0.71 -8.98
C GLY A 147 2.66 -0.65 -8.83
N LEU A 148 2.04 0.50 -9.12
CA LEU A 148 0.56 0.63 -9.05
C LEU A 148 -0.15 -0.26 -10.06
N ILE A 149 0.40 -0.39 -11.28
CA ILE A 149 -0.16 -1.27 -12.31
C ILE A 149 0.01 -2.74 -11.92
N ASP A 150 1.15 -3.11 -11.34
CA ASP A 150 1.40 -4.49 -10.92
C ASP A 150 0.54 -4.89 -9.72
N ILE A 151 0.36 -3.98 -8.76
CA ILE A 151 -0.60 -4.12 -7.66
C ILE A 151 -2.00 -4.39 -8.22
N ALA A 152 -2.51 -3.52 -9.09
CA ALA A 152 -3.87 -3.65 -9.66
C ALA A 152 -4.03 -4.94 -10.48
N ARG A 153 -3.00 -5.32 -11.23
CA ARG A 153 -2.98 -6.57 -12.01
C ARG A 153 -3.11 -7.80 -11.12
N LYS A 154 -2.40 -7.82 -9.98
CA LYS A 154 -2.35 -8.95 -9.03
C LYS A 154 -3.49 -8.97 -7.99
N ALA A 155 -4.25 -7.87 -7.85
CA ALA A 155 -5.43 -7.80 -7.00
C ALA A 155 -6.56 -8.73 -7.49
N GLY A 156 -7.43 -9.20 -6.61
CA GLY A 156 -8.63 -9.96 -6.96
C GLY A 156 -9.81 -9.08 -7.41
N ARG A 157 -9.83 -7.80 -7.00
CA ARG A 157 -10.85 -6.79 -7.35
C ARG A 157 -10.18 -5.50 -7.84
N PRO A 158 -10.92 -4.57 -8.49
CA PRO A 158 -10.40 -3.23 -8.78
C PRO A 158 -9.83 -2.57 -7.52
N ILE A 159 -8.79 -1.75 -7.69
CA ILE A 159 -8.22 -1.00 -6.57
C ILE A 159 -9.23 0.03 -6.05
N GLU A 160 -9.22 0.27 -4.75
CA GLU A 160 -9.99 1.32 -4.10
C GLU A 160 -9.00 2.36 -3.59
N PHE A 161 -9.30 3.65 -3.75
CA PHE A 161 -8.42 4.71 -3.28
C PHE A 161 -9.22 5.97 -2.97
N ASP A 162 -8.67 6.80 -2.08
CA ASP A 162 -9.26 8.09 -1.76
C ASP A 162 -8.19 9.12 -1.39
N PHE A 163 -8.59 10.40 -1.40
CA PHE A 163 -7.78 11.53 -0.98
C PHE A 163 -8.58 12.45 -0.08
N GLU A 164 -8.10 12.66 1.14
CA GLU A 164 -8.71 13.58 2.09
C GLU A 164 -7.83 14.83 2.25
N LYS A 165 -8.36 16.01 1.89
CA LYS A 165 -7.63 17.27 2.04
C LYS A 165 -7.49 17.59 3.52
N ILE A 166 -6.25 17.78 3.99
CA ILE A 166 -5.97 18.11 5.41
C ILE A 166 -5.83 19.62 5.57
N ASN A 167 -5.05 20.26 4.69
CA ASN A 167 -4.85 21.71 4.67
C ASN A 167 -4.49 22.17 3.24
N ASP A 168 -4.02 23.40 3.08
CA ASP A 168 -3.71 23.97 1.76
C ASP A 168 -2.44 23.41 1.11
N GLU A 169 -1.60 22.69 1.84
CA GLU A 169 -0.34 22.10 1.35
C GLU A 169 -0.45 20.59 1.10
N ILE A 170 -1.15 19.86 1.97
CA ILE A 170 -1.14 18.40 2.01
C ILE A 170 -2.55 17.75 2.07
N SER A 171 -2.62 16.55 1.52
CA SER A 171 -3.75 15.62 1.57
C SER A 171 -3.29 14.25 2.07
N TYR A 172 -4.20 13.49 2.69
CA TYR A 172 -3.97 12.09 3.03
C TYR A 172 -4.41 11.21 1.86
N PHE A 173 -3.48 10.43 1.30
CA PHE A 173 -3.77 9.42 0.28
C PHE A 173 -3.96 8.05 0.94
N SER A 174 -5.02 7.34 0.57
CA SER A 174 -5.24 5.96 0.97
C SER A 174 -5.53 5.06 -0.23
N ILE A 175 -5.09 3.81 -0.17
CA ILE A 175 -5.34 2.80 -1.20
C ILE A 175 -5.51 1.40 -0.60
N LYS A 176 -6.58 0.71 -0.99
CA LYS A 176 -6.92 -0.65 -0.59
C LYS A 176 -6.91 -1.59 -1.80
N THR A 177 -6.34 -2.77 -1.60
CA THR A 177 -6.26 -3.83 -2.61
C THR A 177 -6.72 -5.15 -2.00
N ILE A 178 -7.74 -5.76 -2.60
CA ILE A 178 -8.28 -7.08 -2.22
C ILE A 178 -7.59 -8.16 -3.06
N LEU A 179 -7.30 -9.32 -2.49
CA LEU A 179 -6.46 -10.41 -3.05
C LEU A 179 -7.21 -11.72 -3.31
#